data_AF-A0A0F2RJU6-F1
#
_entry.id   AF-A0A0F2RJU6-F1
#
_cell.length_a   1.000
_cell.length_b   1.000
_cell.length_c   1.000
_cell.angle_alpha   90.00
_cell.angle_beta   90.00
_cell.angle_gamma   90.00
#
_symmetry.space_group_name_H-M   'P 1'
#
loop_
_entity.id
_entity.type
_entity.pdbx_description
1 polymer ?
#
loop_
_entity_poly.entity_id
_entity_poly.type
_entity_poly.pdbx_seq_one_letter_code
_entity_poly.pdbx_strand_id
1 'polypeptide(L)'
;MLKSVVAATLAAGIVLVSSPALAEPISQDTAIFAVVDRIEGDSMTLSALHSVESPDLENILFVGDKFRAKRVEPPYPSDRQWWCVMAILTQQGQGAAQLVPEGSAHQQCYAMVHTFRGRPGLEVAAIDQVVWVMLTGDLLFVRGDDDEAVAK
;
A
#
# COMPACT_ATOMS: atom_id res chain seq x y z
N MET A 1 10.84 10.55 -72.74
CA MET A 1 9.64 9.94 -72.13
C MET A 1 10.10 9.03 -70.99
N LEU A 2 9.53 9.23 -69.79
CA LEU A 2 9.38 8.37 -68.60
C LEU A 2 10.55 7.45 -68.15
N LYS A 3 10.85 7.25 -66.87
CA LYS A 3 10.59 7.87 -65.55
C LYS A 3 11.55 7.08 -64.64
N SER A 4 12.53 7.73 -64.02
CA SER A 4 13.42 7.07 -63.06
C SER A 4 12.70 7.02 -61.71
N VAL A 5 12.39 5.81 -61.23
CA VAL A 5 11.76 5.58 -59.93
C VAL A 5 12.87 5.44 -58.90
N VAL A 6 13.09 6.48 -58.10
CA VAL A 6 13.89 6.38 -56.87
C VAL A 6 12.95 5.87 -55.78
N ALA A 7 13.16 4.62 -55.37
CA ALA A 7 12.51 4.07 -54.18
C ALA A 7 13.20 4.65 -52.94
N ALA A 8 12.52 5.56 -52.24
CA ALA A 8 12.94 6.02 -50.92
C ALA A 8 12.56 4.95 -49.89
N THR A 9 13.57 4.24 -49.37
CA THR A 9 13.40 3.35 -48.23
C THR A 9 13.24 4.20 -46.96
N LEU A 10 12.00 4.38 -46.49
CA LEU A 10 11.76 4.88 -45.13
C LEU A 10 12.25 3.80 -44.16
N ALA A 11 13.38 4.05 -43.49
CA ALA A 11 13.71 3.37 -42.26
C ALA A 11 12.73 3.88 -41.19
N ALA A 12 11.61 3.17 -41.02
CA ALA A 12 10.76 3.33 -39.85
C ALA A 12 11.58 2.87 -38.63
N GLY A 13 12.20 3.84 -37.96
CA GLY A 13 12.77 3.63 -36.63
C GLY A 13 11.64 3.20 -35.72
N ILE A 14 11.62 1.92 -35.36
CA ILE A 14 10.73 1.39 -34.33
C ILE A 14 11.20 2.04 -33.03
N VAL A 15 10.49 3.09 -32.61
CA VAL A 15 10.59 3.60 -31.24
C VAL A 15 9.97 2.50 -30.37
N LEU A 16 10.83 1.71 -29.72
CA LEU A 16 10.43 0.80 -28.66
C LEU A 16 9.94 1.69 -27.50
N VAL A 17 8.64 1.94 -27.47
CA VAL A 17 7.99 2.47 -26.28
C VAL A 17 8.01 1.34 -25.25
N SER A 18 9.06 1.31 -24.42
CA SER A 18 9.03 0.52 -23.20
C SER A 18 7.89 1.07 -22.36
N SER A 19 6.76 0.35 -22.31
CA SER A 19 5.72 0.60 -21.33
C SER A 19 6.40 0.72 -19.96
N PRO A 20 6.10 1.74 -19.15
CA PRO A 20 6.65 1.79 -17.80
C PRO A 20 6.27 0.48 -17.12
N ALA A 21 7.27 -0.25 -16.62
CA ALA A 21 7.00 -1.40 -15.77
C ALA A 21 6.17 -0.86 -14.60
N LEU A 22 5.02 -1.49 -14.34
CA LEU A 22 4.25 -1.18 -13.15
C LEU A 22 5.13 -1.52 -11.95
N ALA A 23 5.35 -0.56 -11.05
CA ALA A 23 6.11 -0.78 -9.82
C ALA A 23 5.57 -2.02 -9.09
N GLU A 24 6.45 -2.89 -8.63
CA GLU A 24 6.07 -4.10 -7.93
C GLU A 24 5.54 -3.76 -6.53
N PRO A 25 4.44 -4.39 -6.09
CA PRO A 25 3.86 -4.09 -4.78
C PRO A 25 4.65 -4.70 -3.62
N ILE A 26 4.41 -4.17 -2.43
CA ILE A 26 4.64 -4.92 -1.20
C ILE A 26 3.55 -5.98 -1.09
N SER A 27 3.94 -7.25 -1.14
CA SER A 27 3.01 -8.38 -1.14
C SER A 27 2.22 -8.49 0.17
N GLN A 28 0.96 -8.92 0.08
CA GLN A 28 0.11 -9.17 1.26
C GLN A 28 0.71 -10.14 2.29
N ASP A 29 1.57 -11.06 1.84
CA ASP A 29 2.25 -12.05 2.70
C ASP A 29 3.41 -11.45 3.51
N THR A 30 3.72 -10.16 3.30
CA THR A 30 4.84 -9.51 3.96
C THR A 30 4.54 -9.21 5.42
N ALA A 31 5.45 -9.60 6.32
CA ALA A 31 5.30 -9.31 7.74
C ALA A 31 5.56 -7.83 8.04
N ILE A 32 4.53 -7.11 8.50
CA ILE A 32 4.63 -5.72 8.94
C ILE A 32 4.39 -5.65 10.46
N PHE A 33 5.37 -5.12 11.19
CA PHE A 33 5.28 -4.93 12.63
C PHE A 33 5.15 -3.45 12.92
N ALA A 34 4.25 -3.13 13.84
CA ALA A 34 4.00 -1.77 14.26
C ALA A 34 3.88 -1.69 15.77
N VAL A 35 4.01 -0.49 16.32
CA VAL A 35 3.73 -0.19 17.73
C VAL A 35 2.48 0.67 17.83
N VAL A 36 1.65 0.41 18.84
CA VAL A 36 0.48 1.23 19.15
C VAL A 36 0.93 2.56 19.74
N ASP A 37 0.83 3.64 18.96
CA ASP A 37 1.19 4.99 19.41
C ASP A 37 0.10 5.61 20.30
N ARG A 38 -1.16 5.42 19.87
CA ARG A 38 -2.30 6.12 20.48
C ARG A 38 -3.61 5.41 20.20
N ILE A 39 -4.51 5.44 21.18
CA ILE A 39 -5.90 5.02 21.05
C ILE A 39 -6.81 6.15 21.54
N GLU A 40 -7.73 6.60 20.69
CA GLU A 40 -8.71 7.65 20.98
C GLU A 40 -10.11 7.14 20.58
N GLY A 41 -10.83 6.59 21.54
CA GLY A 41 -12.13 5.94 21.31
C GLY A 41 -12.00 4.80 20.30
N ASP A 42 -12.60 4.97 19.13
CA ASP A 42 -12.65 3.97 18.05
C ASP A 42 -11.54 4.18 17.01
N SER A 43 -10.57 5.04 17.32
CA SER A 43 -9.43 5.34 16.45
C SER A 43 -8.13 4.88 17.09
N MET A 44 -7.23 4.35 16.27
CA MET A 44 -5.91 3.92 16.70
C MET A 44 -4.87 4.42 15.69
N THR A 45 -3.73 4.90 16.19
CA THR A 45 -2.56 5.21 15.37
C THR A 45 -1.45 4.23 15.72
N LEU A 46 -0.80 3.70 14.69
CA LEU A 46 0.34 2.80 14.82
C LEU A 46 1.55 3.39 14.08
N SER A 47 2.77 3.07 14.53
CA SER A 47 4.01 3.33 13.80
C SER A 47 4.67 2.06 13.31
N ALA A 48 5.11 2.02 12.05
CA ALA A 48 5.96 0.95 11.55
C ALA A 48 7.27 0.85 12.36
N LEU A 49 7.67 -0.37 12.71
CA LEU A 49 8.89 -0.65 13.49
C LEU A 49 10.10 -1.04 12.62
N HIS A 50 9.86 -1.45 11.38
CA HIS A 50 10.89 -1.81 10.42
C HIS A 50 10.49 -1.35 9.02
N SER A 51 11.49 -1.17 8.16
CA SER A 51 11.23 -0.87 6.76
C SER A 51 10.79 -2.14 6.02
N VAL A 52 9.83 -1.98 5.11
CA VAL A 52 9.35 -3.06 4.23
C VAL A 52 9.40 -2.56 2.80
N GLU A 53 9.99 -3.36 1.92
CA GLU A 53 10.35 -2.96 0.56
C GLU A 53 9.74 -3.95 -0.44
N SER A 54 9.27 -3.45 -1.58
CA SER A 54 8.95 -4.27 -2.75
C SER A 54 10.22 -4.87 -3.36
N PRO A 55 10.13 -5.94 -4.17
CA PRO A 55 11.31 -6.58 -4.76
C PRO A 55 12.14 -5.66 -5.67
N ASP A 56 11.50 -4.68 -6.32
CA ASP A 56 12.14 -3.66 -7.16
C ASP A 56 12.63 -2.43 -6.39
N LEU A 57 12.40 -2.38 -5.06
CA LEU A 57 12.75 -1.28 -4.16
C LEU A 57 12.07 0.06 -4.49
N GLU A 58 11.00 0.06 -5.29
CA GLU A 58 10.28 1.28 -5.63
C GLU A 58 9.20 1.64 -4.60
N ASN A 59 8.61 0.64 -3.93
CA ASN A 59 7.61 0.82 -2.88
C ASN A 59 8.23 0.49 -1.52
N ILE A 60 8.40 1.52 -0.68
CA ILE A 60 9.02 1.36 0.63
C ILE A 60 8.11 1.95 1.71
N LEU A 61 7.74 1.11 2.66
CA LEU A 61 7.22 1.53 3.96
C LEU A 61 8.42 1.75 4.88
N PHE A 62 8.58 2.95 5.44
CA PHE A 62 9.71 3.29 6.30
C PHE A 62 9.37 3.13 7.79
N VAL A 63 10.40 2.95 8.61
CA VAL A 63 10.27 3.06 10.07
C VAL A 63 9.62 4.39 10.45
N GLY A 64 8.58 4.33 11.29
CA GLY A 64 7.84 5.50 11.75
C GLY A 64 6.73 5.97 10.82
N ASP A 65 6.54 5.35 9.64
CA ASP A 65 5.33 5.54 8.84
C ASP A 65 4.08 5.16 9.65
N LYS A 66 2.98 5.89 9.42
CA LYS A 66 1.80 5.83 10.30
C LYS A 66 0.67 5.04 9.68
N PHE A 67 0.10 4.14 10.47
CA PHE A 67 -1.17 3.49 10.14
C PHE A 67 -2.28 4.11 10.96
N ARG A 68 -3.36 4.52 10.31
CA ARG A 68 -4.59 4.95 10.98
C ARG A 68 -5.59 3.82 10.91
N ALA A 69 -5.94 3.27 12.07
CA ALA A 69 -6.90 2.20 12.19
C ALA A 69 -8.20 2.66 12.86
N LYS A 70 -9.30 2.01 12.49
CA LYS A 70 -10.61 2.15 13.11
C LYS A 70 -11.06 0.83 13.70
N ARG A 71 -11.77 0.89 14.82
CA ARG A 71 -12.42 -0.28 15.40
C ARG A 71 -13.54 -0.73 14.45
N VAL A 72 -13.59 -2.03 14.19
CA VAL A 72 -14.61 -2.66 13.34
C VAL A 72 -15.27 -3.81 14.08
N GLU A 73 -16.48 -4.17 13.66
CA GLU A 73 -17.19 -5.33 14.20
C GLU A 73 -16.48 -6.61 13.77
N PRO A 74 -16.22 -7.57 14.68
CA PRO A 74 -15.62 -8.84 14.31
C PRO A 74 -16.60 -9.69 13.47
N PRO A 75 -16.09 -10.47 12.50
CA PRO A 75 -16.93 -11.37 11.68
C PRO A 75 -17.46 -12.58 12.46
N TYR A 76 -17.02 -12.80 13.70
CA TYR A 76 -17.46 -13.85 14.60
C TYR A 76 -17.37 -13.38 16.06
N PRO A 77 -18.11 -14.01 17.01
CA PRO A 77 -18.03 -13.67 18.42
C PRO A 77 -16.59 -13.70 18.94
N SER A 78 -16.13 -12.58 19.48
CA SER A 78 -14.76 -12.36 19.92
C SER A 78 -14.76 -11.39 21.10
N ASP A 79 -13.97 -11.70 22.13
CA ASP A 79 -13.67 -10.80 23.26
C ASP A 79 -12.60 -9.75 22.93
N ARG A 80 -11.96 -9.90 21.76
CA ARG A 80 -10.90 -9.01 21.24
C ARG A 80 -11.51 -7.91 20.38
N GLN A 81 -10.88 -6.73 20.40
CA GLN A 81 -11.25 -5.62 19.54
C GLN A 81 -10.58 -5.75 18.18
N TRP A 82 -11.36 -5.69 17.11
CA TRP A 82 -10.87 -5.78 15.74
C TRP A 82 -10.61 -4.39 15.21
N TRP A 83 -9.45 -4.23 14.56
CA TRP A 83 -9.00 -2.95 14.05
C TRP A 83 -8.63 -3.11 12.59
N CYS A 84 -9.19 -2.22 11.78
CA CYS A 84 -8.95 -2.15 10.35
C CYS A 84 -8.16 -0.88 10.06
N VAL A 85 -7.02 -1.02 9.40
CA VAL A 85 -6.22 0.11 8.90
C VAL A 85 -6.95 0.73 7.71
N MET A 86 -7.34 1.98 7.88
CA MET A 86 -8.07 2.76 6.88
C MET A 86 -7.16 3.67 6.05
N ALA A 87 -5.94 3.92 6.52
CA ALA A 87 -4.94 4.69 5.80
C ALA A 87 -3.53 4.35 6.26
N ILE A 88 -2.58 4.38 5.32
CA ILE A 88 -1.15 4.27 5.55
C ILE A 88 -0.54 5.59 5.08
N LEU A 89 0.18 6.28 5.96
CA LEU A 89 0.77 7.59 5.73
C LEU A 89 2.29 7.45 5.70
N THR A 90 2.88 7.68 4.53
CA THR A 90 4.33 7.57 4.32
C THR A 90 5.00 8.92 4.55
N GLN A 91 6.18 8.92 5.18
CA GLN A 91 6.95 10.15 5.41
C GLN A 91 7.57 10.70 4.12
N GLN A 92 7.81 9.86 3.12
CA GLN A 92 8.43 10.27 1.86
C GLN A 92 7.45 10.88 0.85
N GLY A 93 6.17 11.04 1.20
CA GLY A 93 5.17 11.58 0.28
C GLY A 93 4.93 10.70 -0.95
N GLN A 94 5.40 9.45 -0.93
CA GLN A 94 5.12 8.48 -1.96
C GLN A 94 3.68 8.02 -1.79
N GLY A 95 2.76 8.78 -2.40
CA GLY A 95 1.41 8.36 -2.70
C GLY A 95 0.44 8.12 -1.54
N ALA A 96 -0.83 8.08 -1.89
CA ALA A 96 -1.80 7.35 -1.07
C ALA A 96 -1.57 5.86 -1.31
N ALA A 97 -1.47 5.07 -0.25
CA ALA A 97 -1.52 3.62 -0.35
C ALA A 97 -2.75 3.20 -1.18
N GLN A 98 -2.55 2.35 -2.17
CA GLN A 98 -3.62 1.71 -2.92
C GLN A 98 -3.51 0.21 -2.72
N LEU A 99 -4.66 -0.43 -2.52
CA LEU A 99 -4.77 -1.88 -2.56
C LEU A 99 -4.99 -2.29 -4.00
N VAL A 100 -4.19 -3.25 -4.49
CA VAL A 100 -4.58 -4.03 -5.66
C VAL A 100 -5.60 -5.05 -5.18
N PRO A 101 -6.90 -4.93 -5.52
CA PRO A 101 -7.91 -5.74 -4.85
C PRO A 101 -7.88 -7.19 -5.35
N GLU A 102 -7.63 -8.15 -4.46
CA GLU A 102 -8.10 -9.53 -4.63
C GLU A 102 -9.42 -9.72 -3.86
N GLY A 103 -10.52 -9.19 -4.42
CA GLY A 103 -11.87 -9.72 -4.17
C GLY A 103 -12.49 -9.62 -2.77
N SER A 104 -12.02 -8.79 -1.83
CA SER A 104 -12.62 -8.71 -0.48
C SER A 104 -13.59 -7.52 -0.26
N ALA A 105 -14.62 -7.75 0.56
CA ALA A 105 -15.83 -6.92 0.71
C ALA A 105 -15.64 -5.59 1.48
N HIS A 106 -14.43 -5.29 1.93
CA HIS A 106 -14.11 -4.04 2.64
C HIS A 106 -13.12 -3.22 1.81
N GLN A 107 -13.62 -2.54 0.78
CA GLN A 107 -12.82 -1.70 -0.14
C GLN A 107 -11.98 -0.59 0.54
N GLN A 108 -12.11 -0.42 1.85
CA GLN A 108 -11.41 0.61 2.63
C GLN A 108 -10.50 0.04 3.72
N CYS A 109 -10.40 -1.29 3.84
CA CYS A 109 -9.52 -1.93 4.82
C CYS A 109 -8.21 -2.35 4.20
N TYR A 110 -7.14 -1.59 4.45
CA TYR A 110 -5.80 -1.87 3.94
C TYR A 110 -5.12 -3.03 4.66
N ALA A 111 -5.39 -3.16 5.96
CA ALA A 111 -4.76 -4.18 6.78
C ALA A 111 -5.60 -4.44 8.03
N MET A 112 -5.49 -5.66 8.55
CA MET A 112 -6.01 -6.02 9.86
C MET A 112 -4.92 -5.95 10.91
N VAL A 113 -5.28 -5.52 12.12
CA VAL A 113 -4.34 -5.49 13.25
C VAL A 113 -4.50 -6.75 14.10
N HIS A 114 -3.39 -7.44 14.31
CA HIS A 114 -3.28 -8.67 15.06
C HIS A 114 -2.33 -8.46 16.24
N THR A 115 -2.47 -9.28 17.27
CA THR A 115 -1.37 -9.39 18.24
C THR A 115 -0.11 -9.91 17.57
N PHE A 116 1.06 -9.59 18.14
CA PHE A 116 2.35 -10.12 17.69
C PHE A 116 2.38 -11.66 17.54
N ARG A 117 1.50 -12.40 18.25
CA ARG A 117 1.34 -13.85 18.12
C ARG A 117 0.44 -14.30 16.95
N GLY A 118 0.09 -13.40 16.04
CA GLY A 118 -0.75 -13.67 14.86
C GLY A 118 -2.26 -13.78 15.13
N ARG A 119 -2.69 -13.72 16.40
CA ARG A 119 -4.13 -13.81 16.72
C ARG A 119 -4.86 -12.52 16.31
N PRO A 120 -5.97 -12.61 15.53
CA PRO A 120 -6.74 -11.45 15.09
C PRO A 120 -7.23 -10.59 16.23
N GLY A 121 -7.21 -9.27 16.04
CA GLY A 121 -7.67 -8.31 17.04
C GLY A 121 -6.77 -8.22 18.28
N LEU A 122 -7.02 -7.19 19.07
CA LEU A 122 -6.22 -6.82 20.22
C LEU A 122 -7.02 -7.00 21.52
N GLU A 123 -6.37 -7.59 22.51
CA GLU A 123 -6.71 -7.41 23.91
C GLU A 123 -6.10 -6.07 24.31
N VAL A 124 -6.83 -4.96 24.14
CA VAL A 124 -6.22 -3.62 24.29
C VAL A 124 -5.86 -3.38 25.77
N ALA A 125 -4.57 -3.49 26.08
CA ALA A 125 -4.05 -3.38 27.44
C ALA A 125 -3.02 -2.26 27.62
N ALA A 126 -2.38 -1.73 26.57
CA ALA A 126 -1.46 -0.59 26.69
C ALA A 126 -1.12 0.06 25.34
N ILE A 127 -0.83 1.36 25.39
CA ILE A 127 0.02 2.06 24.41
C ILE A 127 1.42 1.41 24.43
N ASP A 128 2.22 1.55 23.37
CA ASP A 128 3.54 0.93 23.21
C ASP A 128 3.52 -0.60 23.00
N GLN A 129 2.35 -1.20 22.80
CA GLN A 129 2.24 -2.60 22.42
C GLN A 129 2.70 -2.84 20.98
N VAL A 130 3.56 -3.84 20.77
CA VAL A 130 3.92 -4.33 19.44
C VAL A 130 2.81 -5.21 18.87
N VAL A 131 2.42 -4.93 17.63
CA VAL A 131 1.35 -5.59 16.88
C VAL A 131 1.85 -6.03 15.51
N TRP A 132 1.16 -7.01 14.94
CA TRP A 132 1.35 -7.40 13.55
C TRP A 132 0.22 -6.76 12.72
N VAL A 133 0.59 -6.03 11.67
CA VAL A 133 -0.32 -5.48 10.67
C VAL A 133 -0.31 -6.42 9.46
N MET A 134 -1.43 -7.09 9.20
CA MET A 134 -1.57 -8.01 8.07
C MET A 134 -2.32 -7.33 6.95
N LEU A 135 -1.66 -7.13 5.81
CA LEU A 135 -2.30 -6.54 4.63
C LEU A 135 -3.46 -7.43 4.15
N THR A 136 -4.51 -6.81 3.63
CA THR A 136 -5.68 -7.50 3.06
C THR A 136 -5.58 -7.68 1.54
N GLY A 137 -4.48 -7.20 0.96
CA GLY A 137 -4.12 -7.25 -0.46
C GLY A 137 -2.76 -6.60 -0.67
N ASP A 138 -2.27 -6.61 -1.90
CA ASP A 138 -0.97 -6.05 -2.24
C ASP A 138 -0.98 -4.52 -2.12
N LEU A 139 0.11 -3.97 -1.56
CA LEU A 139 0.25 -2.55 -1.25
C LEU A 139 1.13 -1.85 -2.28
N LEU A 140 0.58 -0.81 -2.91
CA LEU A 140 1.28 0.10 -3.81
C LEU A 140 1.25 1.53 -3.30
N PHE A 141 2.36 2.23 -3.47
CA PHE A 141 2.49 3.66 -3.26
C PHE A 141 2.53 4.37 -4.62
N VAL A 142 1.37 4.80 -5.09
CA VAL A 142 1.30 5.51 -6.37
C VAL A 142 1.74 6.95 -6.14
N ARG A 143 2.92 7.32 -6.65
CA ARG A 143 3.34 8.73 -6.68
C ARG A 143 2.23 9.54 -7.34
N GLY A 144 1.75 10.58 -6.65
CA GLY A 144 0.96 11.59 -7.34
C GLY A 144 1.89 12.25 -8.34
N ASP A 145 1.62 12.11 -9.63
CA ASP A 145 2.32 12.92 -10.62
C ASP A 145 2.12 14.39 -10.25
N ASP A 146 3.23 15.12 -10.08
CA ASP A 146 3.21 16.57 -9.98
C ASP A 146 2.40 17.15 -11.15
N ASP A 147 1.36 17.94 -10.84
CA ASP A 147 0.72 18.94 -11.70
C ASP A 147 0.87 18.81 -13.24
N GLU A 148 0.17 17.89 -13.91
CA GLU A 148 -0.11 18.09 -15.36
C GLU A 148 -1.30 17.27 -15.90
N ALA A 149 -2.55 17.72 -15.62
CA ALA A 149 -3.69 17.62 -16.56
C ALA A 149 -5.01 18.17 -15.98
N VAL A 150 -5.04 19.42 -15.48
CA VAL A 150 -6.27 20.24 -15.54
C VAL A 150 -5.92 21.57 -16.19
N ALA A 151 -5.46 21.47 -17.43
CA ALA A 151 -5.53 22.55 -18.40
C ALA A 151 -6.18 22.01 -19.66
N LYS A 152 -7.51 22.01 -19.68
CA LYS A 152 -8.35 22.38 -20.83
C LYS A 152 -9.81 22.50 -20.40
#